data_AF-A0A920DIW7-F1
#
_entry.id   AF-A0A920DIW7-F1
#
_cell.length_a   1.000
_cell.length_b   1.000
_cell.length_c   1.000
_cell.angle_alpha   90.00
_cell.angle_beta   90.00
_cell.angle_gamma   90.00
#
_symmetry.space_group_name_H-M   'P 1'
#
loop_
_entity.id
_entity.type
_entity.pdbx_description
1 polymer ?
#
loop_
_entity_poly.entity_id
_entity_poly.type
_entity_poly.pdbx_seq_one_letter_code
_entity_poly.pdbx_strand_id
1 'polypeptide(L)' 'MLIGNRGTMIRTKVDQISIIGRNTQGVRVVTTREGESLVDAVGFKESLDEEE' A
#
# COMPACT_ATOMS: atom_id res chain seq x y z
N MET A 1 3.17 3.07 0.76
CA MET A 1 3.47 2.25 1.97
C MET A 1 2.16 2.00 2.68
N LEU A 2 1.99 0.80 3.24
CA LEU A 2 0.89 0.43 4.12
C LEU A 2 1.47 0.19 5.52
N ILE A 3 0.81 0.69 6.57
CA ILE A 3 1.30 0.65 7.95
C ILE A 3 0.30 -0.13 8.80
N GLY A 4 0.77 -1.16 9.50
CA GLY A 4 0.00 -1.96 10.44
C GLY A 4 0.06 -1.43 11.87
N ASN A 5 -0.95 -1.75 12.68
CA ASN A 5 -1.04 -1.35 14.09
C ASN A 5 0.08 -1.92 14.98
N ARG A 6 0.85 -2.91 14.50
CA ARG A 6 1.98 -3.52 15.21
C ARG A 6 3.35 -3.01 14.75
N GLY A 7 3.39 -1.94 13.96
CA GLY A 7 4.63 -1.37 13.42
C GLY A 7 5.16 -2.06 12.18
N THR A 8 4.42 -3.00 11.59
CA THR A 8 4.76 -3.59 10.28
C THR A 8 4.57 -2.53 9.19
N MET A 9 5.60 -2.30 8.39
CA MET A 9 5.54 -1.41 7.23
C MET A 9 5.72 -2.21 5.94
N ILE A 10 4.82 -2.00 4.99
CA ILE A 10 4.74 -2.78 3.75
C ILE A 10 4.86 -1.82 2.57
N ARG A 11 5.86 -2.06 1.72
CA ARG A 11 6.05 -1.32 0.47
C ARG A 11 5.40 -2.08 -0.67
N THR A 12 4.48 -1.42 -1.36
CA THR A 12 3.82 -1.94 -2.56
C THR A 12 3.92 -0.88 -3.64
N LYS A 13 4.35 -1.28 -4.85
CA LYS A 13 4.36 -0.37 -5.99
C LYS A 13 2.93 -0.13 -6.46
N VAL A 14 2.63 1.09 -6.90
CA VAL A 14 1.27 1.46 -7.31
C VAL A 14 0.84 0.70 -8.57
N ASP A 15 1.78 0.41 -9.47
CA ASP A 15 1.57 -0.36 -10.70
C ASP A 15 1.15 -1.82 -10.46
N GLN A 16 1.35 -2.36 -9.26
CA GLN A 16 0.93 -3.70 -8.86
C GLN A 16 -0.52 -3.76 -8.37
N ILE A 17 -1.17 -2.61 -8.13
CA ILE A 17 -2.55 -2.56 -7.62
C ILE A 17 -3.53 -2.58 -8.79
N SER A 18 -4.51 -3.48 -8.74
CA SER A 18 -5.51 -3.62 -9.80
C SER A 18 -6.35 -2.34 -9.97
N ILE A 19 -6.52 -1.92 -11.22
CA ILE A 19 -7.42 -0.83 -11.59
C ILE A 19 -8.84 -1.38 -11.58
N ILE A 20 -9.69 -0.84 -10.71
CA ILE A 20 -11.08 -1.26 -10.52
C ILE A 20 -12.02 -0.05 -10.49
N GLY A 21 -13.30 -0.28 -10.73
CA GLY A 21 -14.32 0.77 -10.71
C GLY A 21 -14.56 1.37 -9.32
N ARG A 22 -15.18 2.56 -9.29
CA ARG A 22 -15.41 3.33 -8.06
C ARG A 22 -16.38 2.68 -7.06
N ASN A 23 -17.40 1.97 -7.55
CA ASN A 23 -18.39 1.29 -6.71
C ASN A 23 -18.09 -0.21 -6.70
N THR A 24 -16.98 -0.58 -6.06
CA THR A 24 -16.53 -1.98 -5.96
C THR A 24 -16.04 -2.26 -4.53
N GLN A 25 -15.94 -3.54 -4.18
CA GLN A 25 -15.45 -3.96 -2.87
C GLN A 25 -13.95 -3.69 -2.67
N GLY A 26 -13.17 -3.56 -3.75
CA GLY A 26 -11.72 -3.52 -3.67
C GLY A 26 -11.05 -4.85 -3.95
N VAL A 27 -9.72 -4.82 -3.99
CA VAL A 27 -8.85 -6.01 -3.99
C VAL A 27 -8.01 -6.01 -2.72
N ARG A 28 -7.64 -7.21 -2.25
CA ARG A 28 -6.69 -7.33 -1.14
C ARG A 28 -5.28 -7.06 -1.66
N VAL A 29 -4.69 -5.93 -1.27
CA VAL A 29 -3.32 -5.55 -1.65
C VAL A 29 -2.26 -6.32 -0.84
N VAL A 30 -2.57 -6.66 0.43
CA VAL A 30 -1.68 -7.42 1.30
C VAL A 30 -2.46 -8.27 2.30
N THR A 31 -1.85 -9.38 2.72
CA THR A 31 -2.34 -10.20 3.84
C THR A 31 -1.64 -9.77 5.12
N THR A 32 -2.41 -9.35 6.13
CA THR A 32 -1.89 -9.05 7.47
C THR A 32 -1.79 -10.33 8.31
N ARG A 33 -1.00 -10.30 9.37
CA ARG A 33 -0.99 -11.40 10.35
C ARG A 33 -2.31 -11.46 11.10
N GLU A 34 -2.56 -12.60 11.75
CA GLU A 34 -3.74 -12.75 12.60
C GLU A 34 -3.76 -11.69 13.72
N GLY A 35 -4.91 -11.03 13.88
CA GLY A 35 -5.09 -9.93 14.85
C GLY A 35 -4.40 -8.62 14.47
N GLU A 36 -3.74 -8.53 13.31
CA GLU A 36 -3.13 -7.31 12.80
C GLU A 36 -4.05 -6.62 11.79
N SER A 37 -4.18 -5.30 11.94
CA SER A 37 -4.95 -4.46 11.02
C SER A 37 -4.06 -3.36 10.43
N LEU A 38 -4.40 -2.93 9.21
CA LEU A 38 -3.84 -1.73 8.62
C LEU A 38 -4.44 -0.49 9.30
N VAL A 39 -3.60 0.48 9.61
CA VAL A 39 -3.99 1.74 10.26
C VAL A 39 -3.72 2.95 9.39
N ASP A 40 -2.80 2.87 8.43
CA ASP A 40 -2.47 3.99 7.55
C ASP A 40 -1.95 3.53 6.18
N ALA A 41 -2.11 4.39 5.18
CA ALA A 41 -1.63 4.22 3.82
C ALA A 41 -1.09 5.54 3.27
N VAL A 42 0.21 5.57 2.98
CA VAL A 42 0.91 6.78 2.52
C VAL A 42 1.46 6.57 1.12
N GLY A 43 1.10 7.45 0.21
CA GLY A 43 1.71 7.56 -1.11
C GLY A 43 2.93 8.48 -1.07
N PHE A 44 4.02 8.06 -1.70
CA PHE A 44 5.17 8.93 -1.98
C PHE A 44 5.48 8.81 -3.46
N LYS A 45 5.89 9.92 -4.05
CA LYS A 45 6.52 9.90 -5.35
C LYS A 45 7.91 9.30 -5.14
N GLU A 46 8.27 8.29 -5.93
CA GLU A 46 9.67 7.90 -6.03
C GLU A 46 10.42 9.13 -6.53
N SER A 47 11.40 9.63 -5.78
CA SER A 47 12.27 10.67 -6.31
C SER A 47 12.86 10.09 -7.59
N LEU A 48 12.60 10.77 -8.71
CA LEU A 48 13.57 10.69 -9.79
C LEU A 48 14.78 11.34 -9.16
N ASP A 49 15.75 10.54 -8.74
CA ASP A 49 17.07 11.06 -8.49
C ASP A 49 17.41 11.83 -9.77
N GLU A 50 17.56 13.14 -9.63
CA GLU A 50 18.12 14.00 -10.66
C GLU A 50 19.56 13.51 -10.86
N GLU A 51 19.74 12.44 -11.65
CA GLU A 51 21.03 12.08 -12.21
C GLU A 51 21.19 12.86 -13.52
N GLU A 52 21.88 14.00 -13.36
CA GLU A 52 22.66 14.83 -14.31
C GLU A 52 22.34 14.78 -15.82
#